data_AF-A0A9P5S309-F1
#
_entry.id   AF-A0A9P5S309-F1
#
_cell.length_a   1.000
_cell.length_b   1.000
_cell.length_c   1.000
_cell.angle_alpha   90.00
_cell.angle_beta   90.00
_cell.angle_gamma   90.00
#
_symmetry.space_group_name_H-M   'P 1'
#
loop_
_entity.id
_entity.type
_entity.pdbx_description
1 polymer ?
#
loop_
_entity_poly.entity_id
_entity_poly.type
_entity_poly.pdbx_seq_one_letter_code
_entity_poly.pdbx_strand_id
1 'polypeptide(L)' 'FKFAGRQKIIVSKKWGFTKLSREDYVTERAAGRLQPDGCYVKYLNEKGPLANYFQKTLRTL' A
#
# COMPACT_ATOMS: atom_id res chain seq x y z
N PHE A 1 12.03 -22.53 -20.99
CA PHE A 1 12.40 -21.15 -21.40
C PHE A 1 11.48 -20.70 -22.52
N LYS A 2 10.66 -19.68 -22.28
CA LYS A 2 9.62 -19.24 -23.25
C LYS A 2 9.96 -17.92 -23.96
N PHE A 3 10.98 -17.22 -23.48
CA PHE A 3 11.38 -15.91 -23.98
C PHE A 3 12.85 -15.94 -24.41
N ALA A 4 13.14 -15.35 -25.56
CA ALA A 4 14.48 -15.19 -26.07
C ALA A 4 15.27 -14.13 -25.29
N GLY A 5 16.59 -14.25 -25.25
CA GLY A 5 17.48 -13.32 -24.55
C GLY A 5 17.67 -13.60 -23.06
N ARG A 6 18.45 -12.74 -22.38
CA ARG A 6 18.81 -12.92 -20.97
C ARG A 6 17.83 -12.16 -20.06
N GLN A 7 17.02 -12.90 -19.31
CA GLN A 7 16.15 -12.34 -18.27
C GLN A 7 16.80 -12.49 -16.90
N LYS A 8 16.65 -11.47 -16.04
CA LYS A 8 17.08 -11.52 -14.64
C LYS A 8 15.86 -11.56 -13.74
N ILE A 9 15.80 -12.55 -12.86
CA ILE A 9 14.79 -12.62 -11.81
C ILE A 9 15.31 -11.82 -10.62
N ILE A 10 14.55 -10.83 -10.19
CA ILE A 10 14.93 -9.93 -9.09
C ILE A 10 13.89 -10.06 -7.99
N VAL A 11 14.35 -10.22 -6.75
CA VAL A 11 13.49 -10.15 -5.58
C VAL A 11 13.29 -8.67 -5.23
N SER A 12 12.07 -8.17 -5.42
CA SER A 12 11.72 -6.79 -5.04
C SER A 12 11.82 -6.60 -3.52
N LYS A 13 12.21 -5.39 -3.09
CA LYS A 13 12.18 -4.95 -1.69
C LYS A 13 10.80 -4.40 -1.26
N LYS A 14 9.89 -4.21 -2.22
CA LYS A 14 8.56 -3.64 -2.00
C LYS A 14 7.57 -4.68 -1.48
N TRP A 15 6.50 -4.21 -0.85
CA TRP A 15 5.40 -5.07 -0.42
C TRP A 15 4.48 -5.38 -1.61
N GLY A 16 4.75 -6.49 -2.31
CA GLY A 16 3.98 -6.88 -3.50
C GLY A 16 4.04 -5.81 -4.60
N PHE A 17 2.88 -5.42 -5.12
CA PHE A 17 2.72 -4.36 -6.13
C PHE A 17 2.44 -2.98 -5.53
N THR A 18 2.83 -2.73 -4.29
CA THR A 18 2.73 -1.41 -3.66
C THR A 18 4.02 -0.60 -3.81
N LYS A 19 3.94 0.71 -3.54
CA LYS A 19 5.10 1.61 -3.54
C LYS A 19 5.92 1.52 -2.25
N LEU A 20 5.40 0.88 -1.21
CA LEU A 20 6.02 0.78 0.12
C LEU A 20 7.07 -0.32 0.16
N SER A 21 8.16 -0.09 0.89
CA SER A 21 9.04 -1.20 1.27
C SER A 21 8.32 -2.13 2.23
N ARG A 22 8.85 -3.34 2.47
CA ARG A 22 8.26 -4.26 3.44
C ARG A 22 8.23 -3.67 4.85
N GLU A 23 9.29 -2.96 5.23
CA GLU A 23 9.41 -2.30 6.54
C GLU A 23 8.40 -1.15 6.66
N ASP A 24 8.34 -0.27 5.66
CA ASP A 24 7.39 0.85 5.64
C ASP A 24 5.94 0.37 5.67
N TYR A 25 5.64 -0.72 4.96
CA TYR A 25 4.28 -1.26 4.96
C TYR A 25 3.83 -1.70 6.36
N VAL A 26 4.72 -2.35 7.12
CA VAL A 26 4.41 -2.81 8.48
C VAL A 26 4.22 -1.62 9.41
N THR A 27 5.08 -0.60 9.33
CA THR A 27 4.98 0.60 10.18
C THR A 27 3.73 1.43 9.87
N GLU A 28 3.45 1.68 8.59
CA GLU A 28 2.27 2.43 8.13
C GLU A 28 0.97 1.70 8.44
N ARG A 29 0.96 0.36 8.36
CA ARG A 29 -0.19 -0.47 8.73
C ARG A 29 -0.44 -0.44 10.24
N ALA A 30 0.61 -0.55 11.04
CA ALA A 30 0.51 -0.44 12.50
C ALA A 30 0.04 0.96 12.94
N ALA A 31 0.43 1.99 12.21
CA ALA A 31 -0.01 3.37 12.43
C ALA A 31 -1.45 3.66 11.96
N GLY A 32 -2.13 2.70 11.30
CA GLY A 32 -3.49 2.88 10.79
C GLY A 32 -3.64 3.87 9.62
N ARG A 33 -2.53 4.21 8.94
CA ARG A 33 -2.53 5.16 7.80
C ARG A 33 -2.88 4.52 6.46
N LEU A 34 -3.00 3.20 6.43
CA LEU A 34 -3.29 2.41 5.25
C LEU A 34 -4.73 1.89 5.27
N GLN A 35 -5.49 2.27 4.25
CA GLN A 35 -6.84 1.79 3.99
C GLN A 35 -6.78 0.54 3.08
N PRO A 36 -7.35 -0.61 3.47
CA PRO A 36 -7.47 -1.76 2.58
C PRO A 36 -8.43 -1.45 1.41
N ASP A 37 -8.02 -1.82 0.20
CA ASP A 37 -8.79 -1.65 -1.05
C ASP A 37 -8.70 -2.93 -1.89
N GLY A 38 -9.36 -3.98 -1.42
CA GLY A 38 -9.28 -5.31 -2.03
C GLY A 38 -7.85 -5.87 -2.01
N CYS A 39 -7.23 -6.02 -3.19
CA CYS A 39 -5.85 -6.48 -3.35
C CYS A 39 -4.80 -5.35 -3.21
N TYR A 40 -5.25 -4.10 -3.20
CA TYR A 40 -4.40 -2.91 -3.10
C TYR A 40 -4.58 -2.19 -1.76
N VAL A 41 -3.78 -1.15 -1.58
CA VAL A 41 -3.84 -0.27 -0.42
C VAL A 41 -3.93 1.18 -0.88
N LYS A 42 -4.83 1.92 -0.24
CA LYS A 42 -4.97 3.37 -0.37
C LYS A 42 -4.35 4.06 0.84
N TYR A 43 -3.71 5.19 0.62
CA TYR A 43 -3.25 6.04 1.73
C TYR A 43 -4.41 6.87 2.25
N LEU A 44 -4.47 7.03 3.57
CA LEU A 44 -5.37 7.98 4.19
C LEU A 44 -4.78 9.39 4.03
N ASN A 45 -5.39 10.21 3.17
CA ASN A 45 -4.92 11.57 2.95
C ASN A 45 -5.20 12.46 4.16
N GLU A 46 -4.18 13.17 4.63
CA GLU A 46 -4.30 14.22 5.66
C GLU A 46 -4.86 15.54 5.10
N LYS A 47 -4.95 15.65 3.76
CA LYS A 47 -5.43 16.85 3.06
C LYS A 47 -6.84 16.64 2.53
N GLY A 48 -7.71 17.62 2.80
CA GLY A 48 -9.08 17.68 2.31
C GLY A 48 -10.07 18.09 3.42
N PRO A 49 -11.38 18.08 3.12
CA PRO A 49 -12.41 18.37 4.12
C PRO A 49 -12.34 17.39 5.28
N LEU A 50 -12.32 17.90 6.52
CA LEU A 50 -12.19 17.10 7.73
C LEU A 50 -13.31 16.05 7.87
N ALA A 51 -14.52 16.36 7.40
CA ALA A 51 -15.64 15.41 7.37
C ALA A 51 -15.30 14.13 6.59
N ASN A 52 -14.58 14.24 5.48
CA ASN A 52 -14.19 13.09 4.65
C ASN A 52 -13.15 12.22 5.33
N TYR A 53 -12.29 12.81 6.18
CA TYR A 53 -11.33 12.06 6.98
C TYR A 53 -12.07 11.15 7.97
N PHE A 54 -12.98 11.72 8.76
CA PHE A 54 -13.77 10.95 9.73
C PHE A 54 -14.64 9.88 9.06
N GLN A 55 -15.24 10.17 7.91
CA GLN A 55 -16.02 9.17 7.18
C GLN A 55 -15.18 7.95 6.77
N LYS A 56 -13.91 8.17 6.39
CA LYS A 56 -13.00 7.08 5.99
C LYS A 56 -12.50 6.30 7.19
N THR A 57 -12.08 6.99 8.27
CA THR A 57 -11.58 6.33 9.48
C THR A 57 -12.67 5.52 10.20
N LEU A 58 -13.91 6.01 10.24
CA LEU A 58 -15.02 5.29 10.85
C LEU A 58 -15.47 4.06 10.04
N ARG A 59 -15.20 4.02 8.73
CA ARG A 59 -15.47 2.86 7.86
C ARG A 59 -14.46 1.72 8.03
N THR A 60 -13.30 2.01 8.61
CA THR A 60 -12.23 1.02 8.85
C THR A 60 -12.28 0.34 10.20
N LEU A 61 -13.07 0.86 11.14
CA LEU A 61 -13.40 0.21 12.40
C LEU A 61 -14.50 -0.83 12.16
#